data_AF-A0A1B0D074-F1
#
_entry.id   AF-A0A1B0D074-F1
#
_cell.length_a   1.000
_cell.length_b   1.000
_cell.length_c   1.000
_cell.angle_alpha   90.00
_cell.angle_beta   90.00
_cell.angle_gamma   90.00
#
_symmetry.space_group_name_H-M   'P 1'
#
loop_
_entity.id
_entity.type
_entity.pdbx_description
1 polymer ?
#
loop_
_entity_poly.entity_id
_entity_poly.type
_entity_poly.pdbx_seq_one_letter_code
_entity_poly.pdbx_strand_id
1 'polypeptide(L)'
;MQTAHPEAVPIIKNWITIIESRWDEVLQWARGRKDKLEIYLKSLKDLDETIDNLLAWLRSLENRLLELQHEPLPDEIPPLERLIEQHKEFMESIAARQQEVEVVCKPKPTTIQDARKQSRGRLAKSSQSRDQTPEKDRLPHIGPRFLTSSADMQFRSPRAQTLWEQWRIVWQMCWERQKRLHDHLLYLQDVERVKQFSWDEWRKRFLKYNNHKKSRLTDLFRKMDKDNNGLIPRDVFIDGIISTKFPTSRLEMETVADLFDRNGEGLIDWQEFIAALRPDWQERKPATDSDKIHDEVKRLVMLCTCRQKFRVFQVGEGKYRFGDSQKLRLVRILRSTVMVRVGGGWVALDEFLVKNDPCRGSNECGIEGAVYVGGRRITEYGGIQATSLDAWSSGFECILANLEQPRTHHEGNIQVF
;
A
#
# COMPACT_ATOMS: atom_id res chain seq x y z
N MET A 1 -25.28 22.15 94.93
CA MET A 1 -26.37 21.19 95.25
C MET A 1 -26.82 21.23 96.72
N GLN A 2 -26.02 21.74 97.67
CA GLN A 2 -26.41 21.80 99.09
C GLN A 2 -27.49 22.84 99.43
N THR A 3 -27.92 23.68 98.48
CA THR A 3 -28.94 24.73 98.66
C THR A 3 -30.14 24.58 97.69
N ALA A 4 -30.21 23.50 96.91
CA ALA A 4 -31.27 23.30 95.90
C ALA A 4 -32.45 22.49 96.48
N HIS A 5 -33.67 22.73 95.97
CA HIS A 5 -34.86 21.97 96.34
C HIS A 5 -34.65 20.46 96.02
N PRO A 6 -35.02 19.52 96.92
CA PRO A 6 -34.72 18.09 96.78
C PRO A 6 -35.18 17.47 95.44
N GLU A 7 -36.33 17.92 94.92
CA GLU A 7 -36.88 17.43 93.65
C GLU A 7 -36.14 17.94 92.39
N ALA A 8 -35.39 19.04 92.48
CA ALA A 8 -34.64 19.60 91.36
C ALA A 8 -33.29 18.88 91.12
N VAL A 9 -32.73 18.26 92.16
CA VAL A 9 -31.46 17.53 92.11
C VAL A 9 -31.45 16.41 91.05
N PRO A 10 -32.43 15.48 90.98
CA PRO A 10 -32.44 14.43 89.97
C PRO A 10 -32.59 14.98 88.54
N ILE A 11 -33.37 16.05 88.36
CA ILE A 11 -33.56 16.70 87.05
C ILE A 11 -32.24 17.31 86.56
N ILE A 12 -31.53 18.03 87.43
CA ILE A 12 -30.24 18.64 87.11
C ILE A 12 -29.19 17.56 86.79
N LYS A 13 -29.14 16.46 87.56
CA LYS A 13 -28.24 15.33 87.26
C LYS A 13 -28.52 14.74 85.87
N ASN A 14 -29.78 14.54 85.51
CA ASN A 14 -30.17 14.04 84.19
C ASN A 14 -29.69 14.98 83.06
N TRP A 15 -29.89 16.29 83.21
CA TRP A 15 -29.41 17.27 82.22
C TRP A 15 -27.88 17.31 82.12
N ILE A 16 -27.15 17.20 83.23
CA ILE A 16 -25.69 17.09 83.23
C ILE A 16 -25.26 15.85 82.41
N THR A 17 -25.85 14.68 82.68
CA THR A 17 -25.53 13.44 81.95
C THR A 17 -25.82 13.57 80.44
N ILE A 18 -26.93 14.21 80.05
CA ILE A 18 -27.23 14.47 78.64
C ILE A 18 -26.17 15.38 78.01
N ILE A 19 -25.76 16.45 78.70
CA ILE A 19 -24.75 17.39 78.21
C ILE A 19 -23.40 16.70 78.09
N GLU A 20 -22.98 15.92 79.08
CA GLU A 20 -21.74 15.14 79.06
C GLU A 20 -21.73 14.15 77.88
N SER A 21 -22.82 13.39 77.68
CA SER A 21 -22.96 12.48 76.54
C SER A 21 -22.90 13.19 75.19
N ARG A 22 -23.57 14.34 75.04
CA ARG A 22 -23.52 15.13 73.80
C ARG A 22 -22.14 15.74 73.56
N TRP A 23 -21.46 16.16 74.63
CA TRP A 23 -20.09 16.65 74.55
C TRP A 23 -19.14 15.55 74.07
N ASP A 24 -19.27 14.33 74.60
CA ASP A 24 -18.48 13.17 74.17
C ASP A 24 -18.73 12.78 72.71
N GLU A 25 -20.00 12.81 72.25
CA GLU A 25 -20.35 12.59 70.84
C GLU A 25 -19.66 13.62 69.92
N VAL A 26 -19.75 14.90 70.26
CA VAL A 26 -19.13 15.99 69.48
C VAL A 26 -17.61 15.87 69.48
N LEU A 27 -17.01 15.52 70.62
CA LEU A 27 -15.56 15.29 70.73
C LEU A 27 -15.13 14.10 69.86
N GLN A 28 -15.91 13.02 69.82
CA GLN A 28 -15.65 11.87 68.95
C GLN A 28 -15.76 12.24 67.47
N TRP A 29 -16.75 13.06 67.08
CA TRP A 29 -16.85 13.56 65.71
C TRP A 29 -15.69 14.47 65.33
N ALA A 30 -15.25 15.35 66.24
CA ALA A 30 -14.10 16.23 66.03
C ALA A 30 -12.82 15.41 65.83
N ARG A 31 -12.58 14.38 66.67
CA ARG A 31 -11.46 13.44 66.50
C ARG A 31 -11.54 12.69 65.18
N GLY A 32 -12.69 12.09 64.87
CA GLY A 32 -12.88 11.38 63.60
C GLY A 32 -12.72 12.28 62.37
N ARG A 33 -13.08 13.57 62.46
CA ARG A 33 -12.81 14.54 61.39
C ARG A 33 -11.33 14.89 61.29
N LYS A 34 -10.63 15.07 62.40
CA LYS A 34 -9.18 15.28 62.44
C LYS A 34 -8.44 14.12 61.75
N ASP A 35 -8.72 12.88 62.14
CA ASP A 35 -8.07 11.69 61.57
C ASP A 35 -8.30 11.60 60.05
N LYS A 36 -9.53 11.86 59.59
CA LYS A 36 -9.86 11.91 58.15
C LYS A 36 -9.06 12.99 57.42
N LEU A 37 -8.89 14.16 58.01
CA LEU A 37 -8.12 15.25 57.42
C LEU A 37 -6.62 14.94 57.38
N GLU A 38 -6.08 14.29 58.41
CA GLU A 38 -4.67 13.86 58.44
C GLU A 38 -4.38 12.78 57.39
N ILE A 39 -5.27 11.79 57.23
CA ILE A 39 -5.16 10.79 56.16
C ILE A 39 -5.23 11.46 54.79
N TYR A 40 -6.16 12.41 54.60
CA TYR A 40 -6.31 13.12 53.34
C TYR A 40 -5.08 13.98 53.03
N LEU A 41 -4.54 14.69 54.01
CA LEU A 41 -3.31 15.49 53.88
C LEU A 41 -2.13 14.61 53.51
N LYS A 42 -1.98 13.44 54.14
CA LYS A 42 -0.94 12.47 53.79
C LYS A 42 -1.07 12.02 52.34
N SER A 43 -2.28 11.64 51.90
CA SER A 43 -2.53 11.26 50.50
C SER A 43 -2.21 12.38 49.50
N LEU A 44 -2.40 13.66 49.86
CA LEU A 44 -2.02 14.77 48.99
C LEU A 44 -0.50 14.96 48.91
N LYS A 45 0.23 14.74 50.01
CA LYS A 45 1.70 14.78 50.03
C LYS A 45 2.30 13.65 49.20
N ASP A 46 1.81 12.42 49.39
CA ASP A 46 2.28 11.25 48.63
C ASP A 46 2.05 11.45 47.11
N LEU A 47 0.94 12.09 46.74
CA LEU A 47 0.66 12.46 45.35
C LEU A 47 1.63 13.51 44.81
N ASP A 48 1.95 14.55 45.58
CA ASP A 48 2.87 15.62 45.16
C ASP A 48 4.29 15.07 44.96
N GLU A 49 4.74 14.19 45.86
CA GLU A 49 6.00 13.45 45.72
C GLU A 49 6.01 12.57 44.47
N THR A 50 4.91 11.90 44.17
CA THR A 50 4.78 11.10 42.93
C THR A 50 4.89 11.99 41.69
N ILE A 51 4.26 13.18 41.68
CA ILE A 51 4.39 14.15 40.58
C ILE A 51 5.84 14.60 40.41
N ASP A 52 6.55 14.89 41.49
CA ASP A 52 7.94 15.31 41.44
C ASP A 52 8.87 14.24 40.88
N ASN A 53 8.68 12.99 41.32
CA ASN A 53 9.43 11.85 40.80
C ASN A 53 9.19 11.64 39.30
N LEU A 54 7.95 11.80 38.83
CA LEU A 54 7.60 11.71 37.41
C LEU A 54 8.18 12.87 36.60
N LEU A 55 8.13 14.10 37.11
CA LEU A 55 8.73 15.26 36.45
C LEU A 55 10.24 15.14 36.35
N ALA A 56 10.92 14.67 37.40
CA ALA A 56 12.36 14.43 37.39
C ALA A 56 12.74 13.35 36.38
N TRP A 57 11.95 12.27 36.30
CA TRP A 57 12.11 11.23 35.29
C TRP A 57 11.91 11.77 33.87
N LEU A 58 10.90 12.61 33.62
CA LEU A 58 10.68 13.18 32.30
C LEU A 58 11.80 14.13 31.86
N ARG A 59 12.32 14.94 32.79
CA ARG A 59 13.49 15.79 32.52
C ARG A 59 14.72 14.98 32.13
N SER A 60 14.93 13.81 32.76
CA SER A 60 16.06 12.95 32.37
C SER A 60 15.88 12.34 30.98
N LEU A 61 14.65 11.99 30.61
CA LEU A 61 14.32 11.55 29.25
C LEU A 61 14.50 12.66 28.21
N GLU A 62 14.03 13.87 28.51
CA GLU A 62 14.21 15.05 27.65
C GLU A 62 15.69 15.33 27.40
N ASN A 63 16.50 15.39 28.46
CA ASN A 63 17.96 15.59 28.33
C ASN A 63 18.60 14.50 27.47
N ARG A 64 18.26 13.23 27.70
CA ARG A 64 18.77 12.12 26.90
C ARG A 64 18.34 12.25 25.43
N LEU A 65 17.10 12.64 25.14
CA LEU A 65 16.61 12.84 23.77
C LEU A 65 17.31 14.01 23.08
N LEU A 66 17.61 15.09 23.80
CA LEU A 66 18.39 16.23 23.30
C LEU A 66 19.83 15.81 22.96
N GLU A 67 20.51 15.10 23.85
CA GLU A 67 21.86 14.56 23.59
C GLU A 67 21.85 13.70 22.32
N LEU A 68 20.93 12.75 22.26
CA LEU A 68 20.72 11.85 21.14
C LEU A 68 20.33 12.58 19.83
N GLN A 69 19.69 13.75 19.92
CA GLN A 69 19.38 14.60 18.76
C GLN A 69 20.65 15.26 18.19
N HIS A 70 21.65 15.56 19.01
CA HIS A 70 22.91 16.15 18.55
C HIS A 70 23.88 15.12 17.97
N GLU A 71 23.71 13.84 18.30
CA GLU A 71 24.53 12.78 17.73
C GLU A 71 24.30 12.62 16.21
N PRO A 72 25.37 12.47 15.42
CA PRO A 72 25.26 12.14 14.00
C PRO A 72 24.70 10.71 13.84
N LEU A 73 23.94 10.50 12.76
CA LEU A 73 23.42 9.17 12.45
C LEU A 73 24.50 8.34 11.75
N PRO A 74 24.52 7.01 11.93
CA PRO A 74 25.42 6.15 11.18
C PRO A 74 25.11 6.17 9.68
N ASP A 75 26.15 6.20 8.84
CA ASP A 75 26.05 6.15 7.37
C ASP A 75 25.87 4.73 6.80
N GLU A 76 25.73 3.73 7.67
CA GLU A 76 25.55 2.33 7.31
C GLU A 76 24.19 1.79 7.80
N ILE A 77 23.56 0.94 6.99
CA ILE A 77 22.25 0.34 7.29
C ILE A 77 22.26 -0.50 8.58
N PRO A 78 23.18 -1.47 8.78
CA PRO A 78 23.09 -2.37 9.94
C PRO A 78 23.23 -1.66 11.31
N PRO A 79 24.15 -0.71 11.51
CA PRO A 79 24.19 0.10 12.73
C PRO A 79 22.93 0.93 12.95
N LEU A 80 22.35 1.50 11.89
CA LEU A 80 21.13 2.31 11.98
C LEU A 80 19.89 1.46 12.32
N GLU A 81 19.76 0.26 11.78
CA GLU A 81 18.70 -0.68 12.15
C GLU A 81 18.77 -1.06 13.64
N ARG A 82 19.98 -1.26 14.18
CA ARG A 82 20.16 -1.47 15.62
C ARG A 82 19.72 -0.26 16.44
N LEU A 83 20.03 0.97 16.00
CA LEU A 83 19.56 2.18 16.67
C LEU A 83 18.03 2.33 16.63
N ILE A 84 17.40 1.92 15.54
CA ILE A 84 15.93 1.91 15.42
C ILE A 84 15.32 0.95 16.45
N GLU A 85 15.88 -0.26 16.60
CA GLU A 85 15.38 -1.22 17.58
C GLU A 85 15.61 -0.74 19.03
N GLN A 86 16.80 -0.19 19.33
CA GLN A 86 17.07 0.42 20.65
C GLN A 86 16.12 1.58 20.96
N HIS A 87 15.79 2.42 19.97
CA HIS A 87 14.84 3.51 20.15
C HIS A 87 13.41 3.01 20.34
N LYS A 88 13.05 1.90 19.69
CA LYS A 88 11.75 1.23 19.88
C LYS A 88 11.61 0.67 21.31
N GLU A 89 12.63 -0.03 21.82
CA GLU A 89 12.67 -0.50 23.22
C GLU A 89 12.58 0.69 24.20
N PHE A 90 13.28 1.79 23.90
CA PHE A 90 13.19 3.03 24.69
C PHE A 90 11.76 3.57 24.72
N MET A 91 11.07 3.68 23.58
CA MET A 91 9.68 4.13 23.51
C MET A 91 8.71 3.19 24.24
N GLU A 92 8.92 1.87 24.16
CA GLU A 92 8.13 0.88 24.91
C GLU A 92 8.31 1.04 26.43
N SER A 93 9.54 1.32 26.89
CA SER A 93 9.83 1.59 28.31
C SER A 93 9.11 2.84 28.83
N ILE A 94 8.98 3.88 27.99
CA ILE A 94 8.21 5.08 28.32
C ILE A 94 6.72 4.71 28.34
N ALA A 95 6.21 4.01 27.32
CA ALA A 95 4.81 3.60 27.24
C ALA A 95 4.34 2.79 28.45
N ALA A 96 5.22 1.98 29.06
CA ALA A 96 4.91 1.22 30.27
C ALA A 96 4.48 2.11 31.45
N ARG A 97 4.91 3.39 31.52
CA ARG A 97 4.53 4.34 32.57
C ARG A 97 3.31 5.20 32.25
N GLN A 98 2.65 4.97 31.11
CA GLN A 98 1.44 5.71 30.70
C GLN A 98 0.34 5.70 31.77
N GLN A 99 0.05 4.53 32.36
CA GLN A 99 -1.01 4.41 33.36
C GLN A 99 -0.71 5.22 34.63
N GLU A 100 0.56 5.24 35.05
CA GLU A 100 1.01 6.00 36.22
C GLU A 100 0.78 7.51 36.01
N VAL A 101 1.19 8.03 34.85
CA VAL A 101 0.99 9.44 34.47
C VAL A 101 -0.50 9.78 34.40
N GLU A 102 -1.31 8.92 33.78
CA GLU A 102 -2.77 9.16 33.65
C GLU A 102 -3.50 9.22 34.99
N VAL A 103 -3.19 8.31 35.92
CA VAL A 103 -3.84 8.24 37.24
C VAL A 103 -3.56 9.49 38.07
N VAL A 104 -2.33 9.99 37.99
CA VAL A 104 -1.91 11.21 38.69
C VAL A 104 -2.58 12.44 38.08
N CYS A 105 -2.71 12.49 36.75
CA CYS A 105 -3.28 13.63 36.01
C CYS A 105 -4.81 13.73 36.09
N LYS A 106 -5.52 12.60 36.06
CA LYS A 106 -6.99 12.56 36.01
C LYS A 106 -7.62 12.99 37.35
N PRO A 107 -8.72 13.76 37.35
CA PRO A 107 -9.45 14.09 38.56
C PRO A 107 -10.04 12.82 39.19
N LYS A 108 -10.08 12.76 40.54
CA LYS A 108 -10.84 11.70 41.22
C LYS A 108 -12.33 11.92 40.90
N PRO A 109 -13.10 10.88 40.54
CA PRO A 109 -14.55 11.02 40.49
C PRO A 109 -15.00 11.40 41.90
N THR A 110 -15.44 12.64 42.07
CA THR A 110 -16.10 13.07 43.30
C THR A 110 -17.40 12.31 43.42
N THR A 111 -17.53 11.48 44.45
CA THR A 111 -18.78 10.78 44.84
C THR A 111 -19.86 11.73 45.35
N ILE A 112 -19.92 12.94 44.81
CA ILE A 112 -20.94 13.94 45.08
C ILE A 112 -21.21 14.63 43.73
N GLN A 113 -22.06 14.00 42.92
CA GLN A 113 -22.98 14.66 41.99
C GLN A 113 -24.04 13.66 41.55
N ASP A 114 -25.18 13.76 42.22
CA ASP A 114 -26.53 13.70 41.67
C ASP A 114 -26.85 12.66 40.60
N ALA A 115 -27.68 11.71 41.04
CA ALA A 115 -28.63 11.01 40.20
C ALA A 115 -29.59 12.00 39.52
N ARG A 116 -29.13 12.71 38.46
CA ARG A 116 -29.98 13.44 37.51
C ARG A 116 -29.20 13.82 36.26
N LYS A 117 -29.01 12.84 35.38
CA LYS A 117 -29.04 13.04 33.91
C LYS A 117 -29.25 11.69 33.22
N GLN A 118 -30.50 11.23 33.25
CA GLN A 118 -31.03 10.44 32.14
C GLN A 118 -31.15 11.34 30.90
N SER A 119 -30.95 10.70 29.75
CA SER A 119 -31.23 11.15 28.38
C SER A 119 -30.54 12.43 27.91
N ARG A 120 -29.39 12.26 27.23
CA ARG A 120 -29.16 12.92 25.93
C ARG A 120 -28.57 11.90 24.98
N GLY A 121 -29.13 11.91 23.77
CA GLY A 121 -29.13 10.79 22.85
C GLY A 121 -27.76 10.42 22.30
N ARG A 122 -27.70 9.19 21.80
CA ARG A 122 -26.78 8.78 20.74
C ARG A 122 -26.86 9.80 19.60
N LEU A 123 -25.93 10.74 19.56
CA LEU A 123 -25.61 11.45 18.32
C LEU A 123 -24.50 10.72 17.60
N ALA A 124 -24.69 10.64 16.29
CA ALA A 124 -23.97 9.85 15.33
C ALA A 124 -22.44 9.99 15.47
N LYS A 125 -21.76 8.86 15.26
CA LYS A 125 -20.34 8.84 14.88
C LYS A 125 -20.18 9.67 13.61
N SER A 126 -19.81 10.94 13.79
CA SER A 126 -19.27 11.79 12.73
C SER A 126 -17.96 11.15 12.30
N SER A 127 -17.94 10.74 11.05
CA SER A 127 -16.77 10.33 10.28
C SER A 127 -15.73 11.45 10.31
N GLN A 128 -14.70 11.30 11.15
CA GLN A 128 -13.48 12.07 10.97
C GLN A 128 -12.80 11.59 9.69
N SER A 129 -12.51 12.57 8.84
CA SER A 129 -11.86 12.44 7.54
C SER A 129 -10.65 11.52 7.62
N ARG A 130 -10.67 10.46 6.81
CA ARG A 130 -9.48 9.72 6.43
C ARG A 130 -8.54 10.69 5.71
N ASP A 131 -7.53 11.16 6.42
CA ASP A 131 -6.31 11.66 5.80
C ASP A 131 -5.66 10.47 5.08
N GLN A 132 -5.88 10.37 3.76
CA GLN A 132 -5.39 9.30 2.92
C GLN A 132 -3.90 9.51 2.61
N THR A 133 -3.07 9.35 3.62
CA THR A 133 -1.69 8.89 3.42
C THR A 133 -1.74 7.38 3.21
N PRO A 134 -1.18 6.82 2.13
CA PRO A 134 -1.16 5.39 1.90
C PRO A 134 -0.58 4.64 3.10
N GLU A 135 -1.23 3.53 3.47
CA GLU A 135 -0.95 2.69 4.66
C GLU A 135 0.49 2.17 4.72
N LYS A 136 1.17 2.15 3.57
CA LYS A 136 2.55 1.66 3.40
C LYS A 136 3.62 2.56 4.03
N ASP A 137 3.31 3.83 4.30
CA ASP A 137 4.28 4.83 4.83
C ASP A 137 4.03 5.19 6.31
N ARG A 138 3.09 4.52 7.00
CA ARG A 138 2.83 4.80 8.42
C ARG A 138 3.79 4.02 9.30
N LEU A 139 4.72 4.74 9.93
CA LEU A 139 5.55 4.23 11.01
C LEU A 139 4.66 3.59 12.11
N PRO A 140 5.11 2.47 12.72
CA PRO A 140 4.38 1.84 13.80
C PRO A 140 4.16 2.84 14.94
N HIS A 141 2.89 3.10 15.25
CA HIS A 141 2.49 4.07 16.26
C HIS A 141 2.66 3.46 17.66
N ILE A 142 3.77 3.77 18.32
CA ILE A 142 4.04 3.42 19.70
C ILE A 142 3.70 4.62 20.58
N GLY A 143 2.95 4.40 21.67
CA GLY A 143 2.61 5.42 22.65
C GLY A 143 1.19 6.03 22.53
N PRO A 144 0.89 7.05 23.36
CA PRO A 144 -0.41 7.70 23.43
C PRO A 144 -0.73 8.54 22.19
N ARG A 145 -2.01 8.66 21.82
CA ARG A 145 -2.48 9.64 20.82
C ARG A 145 -2.93 10.91 21.53
N PHE A 146 -2.18 11.99 21.38
CA PHE A 146 -2.61 13.30 21.88
C PHE A 146 -3.63 13.89 20.89
N LEU A 147 -4.82 14.24 21.39
CA LEU A 147 -5.81 14.98 20.61
C LEU A 147 -5.34 16.42 20.42
N THR A 148 -5.67 17.01 19.28
CA THR A 148 -5.29 18.39 18.94
C THR A 148 -6.01 19.44 19.80
N SER A 149 -7.11 19.08 20.47
CA SER A 149 -7.84 19.93 21.41
C SER A 149 -7.59 19.48 22.85
N SER A 150 -6.77 20.24 23.58
CA SER A 150 -6.54 20.09 25.02
C SER A 150 -7.60 20.79 25.87
N ALA A 151 -8.58 21.48 25.24
CA ALA A 151 -9.52 22.37 25.91
C ALA A 151 -10.54 21.67 26.83
N ASP A 152 -10.77 20.37 26.66
CA ASP A 152 -11.73 19.59 27.45
C ASP A 152 -11.07 18.73 28.55
N MET A 153 -9.74 18.77 28.70
CA MET A 153 -9.04 17.97 29.72
C MET A 153 -9.00 18.71 31.06
N GLN A 154 -9.87 18.31 31.98
CA GLN A 154 -9.81 18.73 33.38
C GLN A 154 -8.66 17.99 34.09
N PHE A 155 -7.72 18.74 34.67
CA PHE A 155 -6.62 18.17 35.47
C PHE A 155 -6.90 18.27 36.97
N ARG A 156 -6.32 17.34 37.74
CA ARG A 156 -6.43 17.33 39.21
C ARG A 156 -5.85 18.59 39.86
N SER A 157 -4.74 19.10 39.33
CA SER A 157 -4.03 20.27 39.85
C SER A 157 -3.21 20.94 38.73
N PRO A 158 -2.78 22.21 38.90
CA PRO A 158 -1.88 22.87 37.95
C PRO A 158 -0.56 22.10 37.77
N ARG A 159 -0.03 21.49 38.84
CA ARG A 159 1.18 20.66 38.76
C ARG A 159 0.97 19.41 37.90
N ALA A 160 -0.19 18.79 38.02
CA ALA A 160 -0.54 17.64 37.19
C ALA A 160 -0.70 18.02 35.71
N GLN A 161 -1.16 19.24 35.41
CA GLN A 161 -1.16 19.79 34.06
C GLN A 161 0.27 19.98 33.53
N THR A 162 1.19 20.53 34.34
CA THR A 162 2.61 20.63 33.96
C THR A 162 3.22 19.27 33.65
N LEU A 163 2.94 18.27 34.49
CA LEU A 163 3.38 16.88 34.26
C LEU A 163 2.85 16.35 32.92
N TRP A 164 1.57 16.57 32.62
CA TRP A 164 0.97 16.13 31.36
C TRP A 164 1.56 16.82 30.13
N GLU A 165 1.84 18.12 30.21
CA GLU A 165 2.46 18.83 29.08
C GLU A 165 3.90 18.33 28.85
N GLN A 166 4.68 18.13 29.91
CA GLN A 166 6.02 17.56 29.81
C GLN A 166 5.99 16.13 29.25
N TRP A 167 5.02 15.32 29.68
CA TRP A 167 4.78 13.98 29.11
C TRP A 167 4.56 14.05 27.60
N ARG A 168 3.72 14.97 27.15
CA ARG A 168 3.44 15.20 25.73
C ARG A 168 4.68 15.62 24.95
N ILE A 169 5.45 16.58 25.47
CA ILE A 169 6.69 17.06 24.84
C ILE A 169 7.69 15.91 24.64
N VAL A 170 7.96 15.12 25.69
CA VAL A 170 8.87 13.97 25.61
C VAL A 170 8.40 12.95 24.55
N TRP A 171 7.10 12.68 24.46
CA TRP A 171 6.56 11.81 23.41
C TRP A 171 6.71 12.39 22.00
N GLN A 172 6.53 13.69 21.82
CA GLN A 172 6.79 14.35 20.53
C GLN A 172 8.26 14.20 20.12
N MET A 173 9.19 14.43 21.05
CA MET A 173 10.62 14.23 20.80
C MET A 173 10.95 12.77 20.44
N CYS A 174 10.29 11.80 21.10
CA CYS A 174 10.45 10.38 20.75
C CYS A 174 10.01 10.08 19.32
N TRP A 175 8.87 10.62 18.88
CA TRP A 175 8.39 10.43 17.51
C TRP A 175 9.25 11.16 16.48
N GLU A 176 9.74 12.37 16.79
CA GLU A 176 10.66 13.11 15.92
C GLU A 176 11.96 12.33 15.71
N ARG A 177 12.52 11.77 16.79
CA ARG A 177 13.68 10.88 16.71
C ARG A 177 13.39 9.63 15.90
N GLN A 178 12.26 8.97 16.15
CA GLN A 178 11.85 7.78 15.40
C GLN A 178 11.74 8.10 13.90
N LYS A 179 11.07 9.19 13.54
CA LYS A 179 10.96 9.67 12.16
C LYS A 179 12.34 9.92 11.56
N ARG A 180 13.21 10.66 12.24
CA ARG A 180 14.57 10.96 11.76
C ARG A 180 15.38 9.70 11.47
N LEU A 181 15.31 8.68 12.33
CA LEU A 181 16.00 7.41 12.12
C LEU A 181 15.47 6.66 10.88
N HIS A 182 14.16 6.63 10.69
CA HIS A 182 13.55 5.93 9.55
C HIS A 182 13.73 6.69 8.23
N ASP A 183 13.64 8.02 8.24
CA ASP A 183 13.92 8.86 7.08
C ASP A 183 15.38 8.66 6.63
N HIS A 184 16.32 8.57 7.58
CA HIS A 184 17.72 8.26 7.29
C HIS A 184 17.92 6.83 6.76
N LEU A 185 17.19 5.85 7.29
CA LEU A 185 17.25 4.47 6.80
C LEU A 185 16.77 4.40 5.35
N LEU A 186 15.68 5.09 5.03
CA LEU A 186 15.16 5.18 3.66
C LEU A 186 16.19 5.84 2.74
N TYR A 187 16.83 6.91 3.19
CA TYR A 187 17.92 7.56 2.44
C TYR A 187 19.07 6.58 2.15
N LEU A 188 19.58 5.85 3.14
CA LEU A 188 20.67 4.88 2.93
C LEU A 188 20.27 3.73 1.98
N GLN A 189 19.03 3.25 2.10
CA GLN A 189 18.50 2.24 1.18
C GLN A 189 18.39 2.77 -0.25
N ASP A 190 18.02 4.04 -0.42
CA ASP A 190 17.98 4.71 -1.72
C ASP A 190 19.38 4.89 -2.30
N VAL A 191 20.37 5.27 -1.47
CA VAL A 191 21.78 5.35 -1.87
C VAL A 191 22.29 4.00 -2.39
N GLU A 192 22.00 2.91 -1.68
CA GLU A 192 22.41 1.57 -2.11
C GLU A 192 21.71 1.15 -3.41
N ARG A 193 20.42 1.50 -3.57
CA ARG A 193 19.66 1.22 -4.79
C ARG A 193 20.23 1.99 -5.99
N VAL A 194 20.69 3.22 -5.76
CA VAL A 194 21.28 4.06 -6.81
C VAL A 194 22.68 3.61 -7.21
N LYS A 195 23.47 2.99 -6.32
CA LYS A 195 24.74 2.34 -6.72
C LYS A 195 24.54 1.28 -7.81
N GLN A 196 23.37 0.63 -7.81
CA GLN A 196 22.99 -0.39 -8.78
C GLN A 196 22.07 0.17 -9.88
N PHE A 197 22.01 1.50 -10.03
CA PHE A 197 21.11 2.15 -10.96
C PHE A 197 21.44 1.76 -12.41
N SER A 198 20.39 1.45 -13.18
CA SER A 198 20.46 1.21 -14.61
C SER A 198 19.35 1.98 -15.30
N TRP A 199 19.74 2.86 -16.24
CA TRP A 199 18.81 3.62 -17.06
C TRP A 199 17.80 2.73 -17.78
N ASP A 200 18.25 1.63 -18.39
CA ASP A 200 17.36 0.74 -19.14
C ASP A 200 16.34 0.04 -18.25
N GLU A 201 16.75 -0.39 -17.06
CA GLU A 201 15.84 -1.04 -16.11
C GLU A 201 14.83 -0.02 -15.55
N TRP A 202 15.29 1.16 -15.17
CA TRP A 202 14.42 2.26 -14.74
C TRP A 202 13.41 2.64 -15.83
N ARG A 203 13.87 2.83 -17.07
CA ARG A 203 13.07 3.15 -18.25
C ARG A 203 11.98 2.10 -18.51
N LYS A 204 12.33 0.82 -18.49
CA LYS A 204 11.38 -0.29 -18.68
C LYS A 204 10.29 -0.28 -17.60
N ARG A 205 10.67 -0.12 -16.33
CA ARG A 205 9.71 -0.01 -15.20
C ARG A 205 8.78 1.20 -15.38
N PHE A 206 9.33 2.36 -15.72
CA PHE A 206 8.57 3.60 -15.90
C PHE A 206 7.56 3.51 -17.05
N LEU A 207 7.96 2.93 -18.19
CA LEU A 207 7.07 2.72 -19.34
C LEU A 207 5.98 1.70 -19.06
N LYS A 208 6.31 0.60 -18.38
CA LYS A 208 5.34 -0.41 -17.97
C LYS A 208 4.28 0.23 -17.07
N TYR A 209 4.69 1.01 -16.07
CA TYR A 209 3.79 1.72 -15.17
C TYR A 209 2.84 2.68 -15.90
N ASN A 210 3.36 3.50 -16.82
CA ASN A 210 2.56 4.48 -17.55
C ASN A 210 1.61 3.83 -18.57
N ASN A 211 2.01 2.75 -19.24
CA ASN A 211 1.15 2.03 -20.19
C ASN A 211 -0.10 1.46 -19.49
N HIS A 212 0.02 0.98 -18.25
CA HIS A 212 -1.12 0.47 -17.48
C HIS A 212 -2.14 1.56 -17.09
N LYS A 213 -1.72 2.82 -16.96
CA LYS A 213 -2.61 3.94 -16.58
C LYS A 213 -3.35 4.58 -17.76
N LYS A 214 -3.11 4.15 -19.01
CA LYS A 214 -3.64 4.79 -20.26
C LYS A 214 -3.40 6.31 -20.33
N SER A 215 -2.46 6.84 -19.55
CA SER A 215 -2.12 8.26 -19.49
C SER A 215 -0.98 8.55 -20.46
N ARG A 216 -1.10 9.60 -21.27
CA ARG A 216 -0.04 9.98 -22.21
C ARG A 216 1.05 10.73 -21.47
N LEU A 217 2.30 10.30 -21.62
CA LEU A 217 3.46 11.02 -21.07
C LEU A 217 3.54 12.47 -21.59
N THR A 218 3.10 12.71 -22.82
CA THR A 218 3.01 14.06 -23.40
C THR A 218 2.13 15.01 -22.58
N ASP A 219 1.07 14.48 -21.98
CA ASP A 219 0.13 15.29 -21.19
C ASP A 219 0.68 15.56 -19.78
N LEU A 220 1.58 14.70 -19.30
CA LEU A 220 2.30 14.90 -18.05
C LEU A 220 3.30 16.06 -18.17
N PHE A 221 4.15 16.04 -19.20
CA PHE A 221 5.19 17.06 -19.39
C PHE A 221 4.64 18.43 -19.80
N ARG A 222 3.56 18.48 -20.60
CA ARG A 222 2.87 19.75 -20.90
C ARG A 222 2.27 20.44 -19.68
N LYS A 223 1.99 19.71 -18.60
CA LYS A 223 1.53 20.35 -17.34
C LYS A 223 2.67 21.02 -16.58
N MET A 224 3.90 20.59 -16.83
CA MET A 224 5.12 21.08 -16.18
C MET A 224 5.74 22.22 -16.99
N ASP A 225 5.70 22.12 -18.32
CA ASP A 225 6.13 23.12 -19.30
C ASP A 225 5.04 24.20 -19.50
N LYS A 226 4.97 25.16 -18.57
CA LYS A 226 3.90 26.19 -18.57
C LYS A 226 4.04 27.19 -19.70
N ASP A 227 5.26 27.45 -20.14
CA ASP A 227 5.62 28.40 -21.19
C ASP A 227 5.71 27.72 -22.58
N ASN A 228 5.54 26.40 -22.66
CA ASN A 228 5.57 25.58 -23.88
C ASN A 228 6.87 25.74 -24.68
N ASN A 229 7.98 25.91 -23.97
CA ASN A 229 9.30 26.10 -24.58
C ASN A 229 10.03 24.77 -24.81
N GLY A 230 9.49 23.63 -24.36
CA GLY A 230 10.11 22.31 -24.48
C GLY A 230 11.12 21.97 -23.37
N LEU A 231 11.39 22.90 -22.44
CA LEU A 231 12.38 22.79 -21.39
C LEU A 231 11.72 22.84 -20.01
N ILE A 232 12.05 21.90 -19.14
CA ILE A 232 11.50 21.84 -17.79
C ILE A 232 12.65 22.01 -16.79
N PRO A 233 12.52 22.90 -15.78
CA PRO A 233 13.49 22.99 -14.70
C PRO A 233 13.68 21.63 -14.00
N ARG A 234 14.93 21.34 -13.63
CA ARG A 234 15.35 20.04 -13.08
C ARG A 234 14.52 19.59 -11.89
N ASP A 235 14.27 20.49 -10.94
CA ASP A 235 13.46 20.25 -9.75
C ASP A 235 11.99 19.96 -10.11
N VAL A 236 11.42 20.74 -11.03
CA VAL A 236 10.06 20.55 -11.54
C VAL A 236 9.92 19.22 -12.27
N PHE A 237 10.93 18.78 -13.02
CA PHE A 237 10.95 17.48 -13.68
C PHE A 237 10.97 16.34 -12.66
N ILE A 238 11.87 16.40 -11.67
CA ILE A 238 12.00 15.38 -10.60
C ILE A 238 10.69 15.26 -9.82
N ASP A 239 10.17 16.37 -9.30
CA ASP A 239 8.92 16.40 -8.54
C ASP A 239 7.73 15.99 -9.40
N GLY A 240 7.76 16.38 -10.67
CA GLY A 240 6.79 16.00 -11.67
C GLY A 240 6.66 14.49 -11.83
N ILE A 241 7.77 13.77 -11.97
CA ILE A 241 7.75 12.30 -12.09
C ILE A 241 7.37 11.63 -10.76
N ILE A 242 7.90 12.10 -9.62
CA ILE A 242 7.53 11.57 -8.29
C ILE A 242 6.02 11.72 -8.03
N SER A 243 5.42 12.84 -8.47
CA SER A 243 3.98 13.10 -8.31
C SER A 243 3.09 12.07 -9.02
N THR A 244 3.60 11.37 -10.06
CA THR A 244 2.86 10.33 -10.78
C THR A 244 2.56 9.08 -9.94
N LYS A 245 3.19 8.99 -8.76
CA LYS A 245 3.20 7.82 -7.87
C LYS A 245 3.85 6.60 -8.50
N PHE A 246 4.70 6.80 -9.52
CA PHE A 246 5.62 5.79 -9.99
C PHE A 246 6.59 5.45 -8.84
N PRO A 247 6.83 4.16 -8.52
CA PRO A 247 7.76 3.78 -7.46
C PRO A 247 9.21 4.13 -7.83
N THR A 248 9.62 5.35 -7.49
CA THR A 248 10.99 5.85 -7.66
C THR A 248 11.35 6.80 -6.51
N SER A 249 12.64 6.91 -6.19
CA SER A 249 13.13 7.86 -5.20
C SER A 249 13.64 9.16 -5.82
N ARG A 250 13.81 10.20 -4.98
CA ARG A 250 14.42 11.46 -5.41
C ARG A 250 15.84 11.25 -5.93
N LEU A 251 16.63 10.40 -5.29
CA LEU A 251 18.01 10.11 -5.70
C LEU A 251 18.09 9.35 -7.05
N GLU A 252 17.17 8.41 -7.31
CA GLU A 252 17.07 7.78 -8.63
C GLU A 252 16.72 8.81 -9.71
N MET A 253 15.81 9.73 -9.41
CA MET A 253 15.41 10.79 -10.33
C MET A 253 16.50 11.84 -10.57
N GLU A 254 17.34 12.13 -9.57
CA GLU A 254 18.54 12.95 -9.74
C GLU A 254 19.53 12.27 -10.69
N THR A 255 19.76 10.97 -10.52
CA THR A 255 20.60 10.18 -11.43
C THR A 255 20.04 10.18 -12.85
N VAL A 256 18.71 10.09 -13.00
CA VAL A 256 18.05 10.22 -14.31
C VAL A 256 18.25 11.63 -14.87
N ALA A 257 17.99 12.68 -14.09
CA ALA A 257 18.12 14.06 -14.51
C ALA A 257 19.54 14.38 -15.00
N ASP A 258 20.57 13.87 -14.33
CA ASP A 258 21.97 14.04 -14.73
C ASP A 258 22.29 13.48 -16.12
N LEU A 259 21.56 12.46 -16.59
CA LEU A 259 21.75 11.90 -17.93
C LEU A 259 21.30 12.85 -19.05
N PHE A 260 20.35 13.74 -18.75
CA PHE A 260 19.71 14.66 -19.69
C PHE A 260 20.13 16.11 -19.48
N ASP A 261 20.61 16.48 -18.29
CA ASP A 261 21.14 17.80 -17.94
C ASP A 261 22.68 17.85 -18.10
N ARG A 262 23.18 17.50 -19.30
CA ARG A 262 24.62 17.31 -19.54
C ARG A 262 25.44 18.59 -19.49
N ASN A 263 24.81 19.73 -19.77
CA ASN A 263 25.38 21.06 -19.69
C ASN A 263 25.28 21.67 -18.28
N GLY A 264 24.55 21.04 -17.36
CA GLY A 264 24.35 21.52 -15.99
C GLY A 264 23.59 22.85 -15.94
N GLU A 265 22.80 23.15 -16.96
CA GLU A 265 21.96 24.36 -17.01
C GLU A 265 20.74 24.24 -16.10
N GLY A 266 20.47 23.04 -15.58
CA GLY A 266 19.32 22.78 -14.72
C GLY A 266 18.00 22.76 -15.50
N LEU A 267 18.07 22.63 -16.82
CA LEU A 267 16.95 22.58 -17.75
C LEU A 267 16.98 21.25 -18.49
N ILE A 268 15.86 20.55 -18.50
CA ILE A 268 15.72 19.23 -19.12
C ILE A 268 14.81 19.36 -20.35
N ASP A 269 15.35 19.01 -21.51
CA ASP A 269 14.54 18.84 -22.73
C ASP A 269 13.69 17.57 -22.58
N TRP A 270 12.39 17.77 -22.36
CA TRP A 270 11.48 16.65 -22.16
C TRP A 270 11.19 15.90 -23.46
N GLN A 271 11.43 16.48 -24.63
CA GLN A 271 11.32 15.78 -25.91
C GLN A 271 12.47 14.79 -26.07
N GLU A 272 13.70 15.19 -25.73
CA GLU A 272 14.86 14.28 -25.69
C GLU A 272 14.62 13.14 -24.69
N PHE A 273 14.07 13.45 -23.51
CA PHE A 273 13.70 12.45 -22.53
C PHE A 273 12.68 11.43 -23.09
N ILE A 274 11.61 11.89 -23.76
CA ILE A 274 10.61 11.00 -24.38
C ILE A 274 11.24 10.14 -25.48
N ALA A 275 12.14 10.71 -26.30
CA ALA A 275 12.84 9.98 -27.34
C ALA A 275 13.72 8.87 -26.74
N ALA A 276 14.47 9.17 -25.68
CA ALA A 276 15.30 8.21 -24.96
C ALA A 276 14.47 7.14 -24.24
N LEU A 277 13.23 7.43 -23.84
CA LEU A 277 12.33 6.43 -23.30
C LEU A 277 11.90 5.41 -24.36
N ARG A 278 11.68 5.80 -25.62
CA ARG A 278 11.19 4.90 -26.68
C ARG A 278 12.12 4.84 -27.90
N PRO A 279 13.32 4.23 -27.79
CA PRO A 279 14.19 4.00 -28.94
C PRO A 279 13.48 3.17 -30.04
N ASP A 280 12.69 2.16 -29.66
CA ASP A 280 11.99 1.27 -30.59
C ASP A 280 10.77 1.91 -31.31
N TRP A 281 10.39 3.15 -30.96
CA TRP A 281 9.25 3.84 -31.60
C TRP A 281 9.55 4.19 -33.07
N GLN A 282 10.83 4.26 -33.43
CA GLN A 282 11.26 4.37 -34.83
C GLN A 282 11.13 3.05 -35.60
N GLU A 283 11.14 1.89 -34.93
CA GLU A 283 11.14 0.57 -35.58
C GLU A 283 9.74 -0.06 -35.73
N ARG A 284 8.82 0.15 -34.77
CA ARG A 284 7.45 -0.37 -34.89
C ARG A 284 6.49 0.65 -35.50
N LYS A 285 6.57 0.79 -36.83
CA LYS A 285 5.50 1.42 -37.62
C LYS A 285 4.17 0.69 -37.35
N PRO A 286 3.01 1.39 -37.39
CA PRO A 286 1.70 0.72 -37.36
C PRO A 286 1.67 -0.37 -38.43
N ALA A 287 1.23 -1.59 -38.06
CA ALA A 287 1.18 -2.72 -38.99
C ALA A 287 0.48 -2.30 -40.29
N THR A 288 1.20 -2.39 -41.39
CA THR A 288 0.66 -2.03 -42.70
C THR A 288 -0.47 -2.99 -43.05
N ASP A 289 -1.32 -2.61 -43.99
CA ASP A 289 -2.37 -3.52 -44.46
C ASP A 289 -1.77 -4.79 -45.09
N SER A 290 -0.57 -4.71 -45.66
CA SER A 290 0.20 -5.88 -46.10
C SER A 290 0.57 -6.81 -44.95
N ASP A 291 1.00 -6.28 -43.81
CA ASP A 291 1.37 -7.08 -42.63
C ASP A 291 0.13 -7.79 -42.05
N LYS A 292 -0.99 -7.07 -41.94
CA LYS A 292 -2.26 -7.65 -41.48
C LYS A 292 -2.76 -8.75 -42.41
N ILE A 293 -2.62 -8.55 -43.73
CA ILE A 293 -2.94 -9.58 -44.73
C ILE A 293 -2.04 -10.81 -44.53
N HIS A 294 -0.74 -10.60 -44.39
CA HIS A 294 0.23 -11.69 -44.22
C HIS A 294 -0.04 -12.51 -42.95
N ASP A 295 -0.23 -11.83 -41.82
CA ASP A 295 -0.50 -12.47 -40.53
C ASP A 295 -1.78 -13.29 -40.56
N GLU A 296 -2.85 -12.75 -41.15
CA GLU A 296 -4.13 -13.46 -41.26
C GLU A 296 -4.08 -14.62 -42.26
N VAL A 297 -3.36 -14.47 -43.39
CA VAL A 297 -3.09 -15.58 -44.33
C VAL A 297 -2.34 -16.70 -43.63
N LYS A 298 -1.27 -16.37 -42.90
CA LYS A 298 -0.48 -17.35 -42.16
C LYS A 298 -1.32 -18.04 -41.09
N ARG A 299 -2.09 -17.27 -40.31
CA ARG A 299 -2.98 -17.78 -39.26
C ARG A 299 -3.98 -18.77 -39.82
N LEU A 300 -4.67 -18.42 -40.90
CA LEU A 300 -5.67 -19.30 -41.50
C LEU A 300 -5.03 -20.53 -42.11
N VAL A 301 -3.92 -20.42 -42.84
CA VAL A 301 -3.22 -21.55 -43.46
C VAL A 301 -2.67 -22.53 -42.42
N MET A 302 -2.20 -22.05 -41.27
CA MET A 302 -1.72 -22.89 -40.15
C MET A 302 -2.80 -23.84 -39.60
N LEU A 303 -4.09 -23.55 -39.82
CA LEU A 303 -5.20 -24.44 -39.42
C LEU A 303 -5.34 -25.68 -40.32
N CYS A 304 -4.54 -25.82 -41.38
CA CYS A 304 -4.53 -26.99 -42.25
C CYS A 304 -4.09 -28.25 -41.47
N THR A 305 -4.87 -29.33 -41.54
CA THR A 305 -4.61 -30.60 -40.87
C THR A 305 -4.00 -31.67 -41.79
N CYS A 306 -3.84 -31.39 -43.08
CA CYS A 306 -3.21 -32.32 -44.04
C CYS A 306 -1.80 -32.75 -43.61
N ARG A 307 -1.42 -33.98 -43.98
CA ARG A 307 -0.05 -34.50 -43.81
C ARG A 307 0.98 -33.65 -44.56
N GLN A 308 0.64 -33.24 -45.79
CA GLN A 308 1.34 -32.17 -46.50
C GLN A 308 0.54 -30.88 -46.32
N LYS A 309 1.11 -29.90 -45.61
CA LYS A 309 0.41 -28.65 -45.30
C LYS A 309 0.11 -27.86 -46.57
N PHE A 310 -1.07 -27.22 -46.61
CA PHE A 310 -1.42 -26.31 -47.68
C PHE A 310 -0.42 -25.15 -47.74
N ARG A 311 0.32 -25.03 -48.85
CA ARG A 311 1.40 -24.05 -48.99
C ARG A 311 0.86 -22.74 -49.54
N VAL A 312 1.35 -21.62 -49.00
CA VAL A 312 1.03 -20.29 -49.52
C VAL A 312 2.32 -19.49 -49.63
N PHE A 313 2.56 -18.91 -50.79
CA PHE A 313 3.76 -18.12 -51.07
C PHE A 313 3.38 -16.68 -51.39
N GLN A 314 3.94 -15.74 -50.63
CA GLN A 314 3.86 -14.32 -50.96
C GLN A 314 4.87 -14.03 -52.07
N VAL A 315 4.38 -13.54 -53.20
CA VAL A 315 5.20 -13.18 -54.37
C VAL A 315 5.47 -11.66 -54.40
N GLY A 316 4.63 -10.88 -53.72
CA GLY A 316 4.78 -9.43 -53.57
C GLY A 316 3.67 -8.85 -52.68
N GLU A 317 3.66 -7.54 -52.49
CA GLU A 317 2.62 -6.85 -51.72
C GLU A 317 1.22 -7.15 -52.31
N GLY A 318 0.33 -7.73 -51.50
CA GLY A 318 -1.00 -8.16 -51.93
C GLY A 318 -1.01 -9.24 -53.04
N LYS A 319 0.09 -9.96 -53.28
CA LYS A 319 0.19 -10.99 -54.34
C LYS A 319 0.63 -12.33 -53.76
N TYR A 320 -0.22 -13.34 -53.88
CA TYR A 320 -0.02 -14.66 -53.27
C TYR A 320 -0.26 -15.81 -54.26
N ARG A 321 0.46 -16.92 -54.09
CA ARG A 321 0.20 -18.23 -54.71
C ARG A 321 -0.30 -19.18 -53.64
N PHE A 322 -1.35 -19.94 -53.94
CA PHE A 322 -2.02 -20.82 -52.99
C PHE A 322 -2.00 -22.27 -53.48
N GLY A 323 -1.60 -23.19 -52.60
CA GLY A 323 -1.38 -24.61 -52.90
C GLY A 323 -0.29 -24.81 -53.94
N ASP A 324 -0.44 -25.86 -54.74
CA ASP A 324 0.46 -26.17 -55.86
C ASP A 324 0.11 -25.37 -57.13
N SER A 325 -0.85 -24.44 -57.04
CA SER A 325 -1.26 -23.61 -58.18
C SER A 325 -0.17 -22.60 -58.54
N GLN A 326 0.24 -22.62 -59.82
CA GLN A 326 1.10 -21.58 -60.39
C GLN A 326 0.36 -20.27 -60.70
N LYS A 327 -0.91 -20.14 -60.28
CA LYS A 327 -1.72 -18.93 -60.52
C LYS A 327 -1.48 -17.89 -59.42
N LEU A 328 -1.03 -16.71 -59.82
CA LEU A 328 -0.90 -15.56 -58.92
C LEU A 328 -2.28 -14.96 -58.63
N ARG A 329 -2.58 -14.73 -57.35
CA ARG A 329 -3.84 -14.15 -56.87
C ARG A 329 -3.57 -12.88 -56.10
N LEU A 330 -4.42 -11.88 -56.35
CA LEU A 330 -4.41 -10.63 -55.59
C LEU A 330 -5.16 -10.83 -54.27
N VAL A 331 -4.61 -10.31 -53.18
CA VAL A 331 -5.16 -10.40 -51.83
C VAL A 331 -5.20 -8.99 -51.24
N ARG A 332 -6.33 -8.64 -50.61
CA ARG A 332 -6.54 -7.34 -49.97
C ARG A 332 -7.25 -7.50 -48.64
N ILE A 333 -7.21 -6.47 -47.80
CA ILE A 333 -8.02 -6.39 -46.58
C ILE A 333 -9.08 -5.31 -46.73
N LEU A 334 -10.31 -5.63 -46.34
CA LEU A 334 -11.43 -4.68 -46.34
C LEU A 334 -12.23 -4.88 -45.05
N ARG A 335 -12.36 -3.83 -44.22
CA ARG A 335 -13.09 -3.89 -42.93
C ARG A 335 -12.64 -5.06 -42.06
N SER A 336 -11.33 -5.29 -41.99
CA SER A 336 -10.67 -6.39 -41.26
C SER A 336 -10.85 -7.80 -41.84
N THR A 337 -11.49 -7.95 -42.99
CA THR A 337 -11.60 -9.24 -43.69
C THR A 337 -10.58 -9.33 -44.81
N VAL A 338 -9.75 -10.37 -44.81
CA VAL A 338 -8.81 -10.66 -45.89
C VAL A 338 -9.55 -11.37 -47.02
N MET A 339 -9.36 -10.88 -48.25
CA MET A 339 -10.08 -11.35 -49.44
C MET A 339 -9.12 -11.68 -50.57
N VAL A 340 -9.40 -12.76 -51.31
CA VAL A 340 -8.64 -13.26 -52.45
C VAL A 340 -9.43 -13.02 -53.75
N ARG A 341 -8.75 -12.55 -54.80
CA ARG A 341 -9.31 -12.40 -56.14
C ARG A 341 -9.40 -13.74 -56.85
N VAL A 342 -10.60 -14.12 -57.31
CA VAL A 342 -10.85 -15.42 -57.95
C VAL A 342 -11.28 -15.35 -59.42
N GLY A 343 -11.34 -14.14 -60.00
CA GLY A 343 -11.74 -13.90 -61.39
C GLY A 343 -12.66 -12.68 -61.45
N GLY A 344 -13.97 -12.91 -61.59
CA GLY A 344 -15.00 -11.87 -61.63
C GLY A 344 -15.29 -11.16 -60.30
N GLY A 345 -14.78 -11.65 -59.17
CA GLY A 345 -15.06 -11.10 -57.84
C GLY A 345 -13.97 -11.34 -56.80
N TRP A 346 -14.24 -10.86 -55.58
CA TRP A 346 -13.43 -11.06 -54.38
C TRP A 346 -14.15 -11.99 -53.42
N VAL A 347 -13.43 -12.98 -52.90
CA VAL A 347 -13.95 -13.98 -51.95
C VAL A 347 -13.15 -13.88 -50.67
N ALA A 348 -13.77 -14.07 -49.51
CA ALA A 348 -13.05 -14.06 -48.24
C ALA A 348 -12.02 -15.22 -48.18
N LEU A 349 -10.88 -15.00 -47.53
CA LEU A 349 -9.77 -15.95 -47.56
C LEU A 349 -10.13 -17.29 -46.91
N ASP A 350 -10.89 -17.28 -45.84
CA ASP A 350 -11.45 -18.46 -45.19
C ASP A 350 -12.33 -19.28 -46.16
N GLU A 351 -13.27 -18.64 -46.86
CA GLU A 351 -14.13 -19.29 -47.86
C GLU A 351 -13.31 -19.81 -49.06
N PHE A 352 -12.27 -19.06 -49.47
CA PHE A 352 -11.34 -19.49 -50.49
C PHE A 352 -10.59 -20.76 -50.06
N LEU A 353 -10.11 -20.83 -48.81
CA LEU A 353 -9.40 -21.99 -48.29
C LEU A 353 -10.33 -23.20 -48.14
N VAL A 354 -11.61 -23.04 -47.79
CA VAL A 354 -12.57 -24.17 -47.76
C VAL A 354 -12.63 -24.92 -49.11
N LYS A 355 -12.54 -24.20 -50.23
CA LYS A 355 -12.64 -24.78 -51.58
C LYS A 355 -11.30 -25.28 -52.14
N ASN A 356 -10.18 -24.90 -51.54
CA ASN A 356 -8.85 -25.12 -52.11
C ASN A 356 -7.87 -25.86 -51.17
N ASP A 357 -8.08 -25.82 -49.86
CA ASP A 357 -7.34 -26.59 -48.86
C ASP A 357 -8.02 -27.97 -48.69
N PRO A 358 -7.36 -29.09 -49.07
CA PRO A 358 -7.98 -30.42 -49.16
C PRO A 358 -8.66 -30.90 -47.86
N CYS A 359 -8.18 -30.48 -46.68
CA CYS A 359 -8.78 -30.89 -45.41
C CYS A 359 -9.98 -30.06 -44.96
N ARG A 360 -10.33 -28.96 -45.66
CA ARG A 360 -11.42 -28.05 -45.27
C ARG A 360 -12.70 -28.24 -46.06
N GLY A 361 -12.61 -28.77 -47.28
CA GLY A 361 -13.75 -28.99 -48.17
C GLY A 361 -14.39 -30.38 -48.05
N SER A 362 -13.74 -31.32 -47.37
CA SER A 362 -14.18 -32.71 -47.29
C SER A 362 -14.63 -33.07 -45.87
N ASN A 363 -15.90 -33.43 -45.71
CA ASN A 363 -16.36 -34.28 -44.58
C ASN A 363 -15.90 -35.75 -44.73
N GLU A 364 -15.01 -36.02 -45.68
CA GLU A 364 -14.35 -37.32 -45.88
C GLU A 364 -12.86 -37.06 -46.07
N CYS A 365 -12.16 -36.79 -44.98
CA CYS A 365 -10.76 -37.19 -44.91
C CYS A 365 -10.80 -38.69 -44.63
N GLY A 366 -10.40 -39.50 -45.62
CA GLY A 366 -10.33 -40.96 -45.51
C GLY A 366 -9.77 -41.37 -44.16
N ILE A 367 -10.65 -42.00 -43.38
CA ILE A 367 -10.36 -42.50 -42.05
C ILE A 367 -9.57 -43.80 -42.24
N GLU A 368 -8.27 -43.76 -41.99
CA GLU A 368 -7.73 -44.74 -41.04
C GLU A 368 -7.62 -44.00 -39.71
N GLY A 369 -8.50 -44.39 -38.80
CA GLY A 369 -8.86 -43.62 -37.62
C GLY A 369 -7.75 -43.51 -36.58
N ALA A 370 -7.59 -42.29 -36.07
CA ALA A 370 -7.13 -42.08 -34.72
C ALA A 370 -7.82 -40.80 -34.19
N VAL A 371 -8.83 -40.98 -33.35
CA VAL A 371 -9.37 -39.89 -32.54
C VAL A 371 -8.36 -39.61 -31.43
N TYR A 372 -7.87 -38.38 -31.37
CA TYR A 372 -7.00 -37.89 -30.30
C TYR A 372 -7.79 -36.89 -29.45
N VAL A 373 -7.84 -37.11 -28.14
CA VAL A 373 -8.30 -36.12 -27.16
C VAL A 373 -7.14 -35.85 -26.22
N GLY A 374 -6.71 -34.58 -26.12
CA GLY A 374 -5.61 -34.19 -25.24
C GLY A 374 -4.23 -34.78 -25.58
N GLY A 375 -3.99 -35.14 -26.85
CA GLY A 375 -2.65 -35.51 -27.32
C GLY A 375 -2.18 -36.95 -27.02
N ARG A 376 -3.05 -37.89 -26.63
CA ARG A 376 -2.71 -39.33 -26.57
C ARG A 376 -3.72 -40.22 -27.30
N ARG A 377 -3.23 -41.34 -27.84
CA ARG A 377 -3.95 -42.33 -28.65
C ARG A 377 -4.78 -43.26 -27.76
N ILE A 378 -6.05 -43.49 -28.10
CA ILE A 378 -6.91 -44.46 -27.42
C ILE A 378 -6.82 -45.78 -28.19
N THR A 379 -6.40 -46.87 -27.54
CA THR A 379 -6.47 -48.24 -28.08
C THR A 379 -7.65 -48.97 -27.43
N GLU A 380 -8.39 -49.72 -28.26
CA GLU A 380 -9.66 -50.40 -27.96
C GLU A 380 -9.66 -51.24 -26.67
N TYR A 381 -10.76 -51.16 -25.93
CA TYR A 381 -11.24 -52.27 -25.10
C TYR A 381 -12.76 -52.42 -25.25
N GLY A 382 -13.16 -53.63 -25.62
CA GLY A 382 -14.29 -54.39 -25.06
C GLY A 382 -15.66 -53.71 -25.02
N GLY A 383 -16.59 -54.23 -25.82
CA GLY A 383 -17.99 -53.82 -25.78
C GLY A 383 -18.64 -54.02 -24.41
N ILE A 384 -19.53 -53.09 -24.06
CA ILE A 384 -20.71 -53.26 -23.20
C ILE A 384 -21.75 -52.27 -23.75
N GLN A 385 -22.98 -52.77 -23.98
CA GLN A 385 -24.16 -51.96 -24.27
C GLN A 385 -24.48 -51.03 -23.10
N ALA A 386 -24.81 -49.77 -23.36
CA ALA A 386 -25.50 -48.92 -22.40
C ALA A 386 -26.56 -48.07 -23.12
N THR A 387 -27.80 -48.45 -22.89
CA THR A 387 -29.03 -47.73 -23.21
C THR A 387 -29.21 -46.49 -22.31
N SER A 388 -29.95 -45.50 -22.84
CA SER A 388 -30.67 -44.44 -22.13
C SER A 388 -29.93 -43.12 -21.84
N LEU A 389 -30.64 -42.05 -22.19
CA LEU A 389 -30.48 -40.68 -21.72
C LEU A 389 -30.56 -40.58 -20.19
N ASP A 390 -29.85 -39.57 -19.66
CA ASP A 390 -30.17 -38.70 -18.51
C ASP A 390 -29.01 -38.58 -17.51
N ALA A 391 -28.29 -37.46 -17.56
CA ALA A 391 -27.78 -36.72 -16.39
C ALA A 391 -27.05 -35.44 -16.82
N TRP A 392 -27.76 -34.32 -16.76
CA TRP A 392 -27.16 -33.00 -16.62
C TRP A 392 -26.67 -32.79 -15.18
N SER A 393 -25.62 -31.98 -15.04
CA SER A 393 -25.15 -31.28 -13.83
C SER A 393 -24.22 -32.03 -12.87
N SER A 394 -22.93 -31.61 -12.83
CA SER A 394 -22.27 -31.06 -11.61
C SER A 394 -20.74 -30.87 -11.78
N GLY A 395 -20.23 -29.70 -11.31
CA GLY A 395 -18.82 -29.38 -10.97
C GLY A 395 -17.94 -28.96 -12.16
N PHE A 396 -17.52 -27.72 -12.39
CA PHE A 396 -16.94 -26.67 -11.53
C PHE A 396 -15.77 -27.13 -10.65
N GLU A 397 -14.61 -26.51 -10.94
CA GLU A 397 -13.36 -26.36 -10.18
C GLU A 397 -12.17 -27.35 -10.37
N CYS A 398 -10.98 -26.75 -10.19
CA CYS A 398 -9.59 -27.25 -10.33
C CYS A 398 -9.10 -27.34 -11.79
N ILE A 399 -8.13 -26.53 -12.24
CA ILE A 399 -6.74 -26.52 -11.76
C ILE A 399 -6.13 -25.11 -11.86
N LEU A 400 -5.80 -24.54 -10.71
CA LEU A 400 -4.59 -23.73 -10.49
C LEU A 400 -3.54 -24.68 -9.92
N ALA A 401 -2.33 -24.73 -10.49
CA ALA A 401 -1.06 -24.80 -9.76
C ALA A 401 0.14 -25.02 -10.70
N ASN A 402 1.05 -24.04 -10.63
CA ASN A 402 2.51 -24.13 -10.67
C ASN A 402 3.20 -24.71 -11.92
N LEU A 403 3.90 -23.92 -12.72
CA LEU A 403 5.23 -23.29 -12.48
C LEU A 403 6.28 -24.30 -12.01
N GLU A 404 7.20 -24.65 -12.91
CA GLU A 404 8.64 -24.66 -12.66
C GLU A 404 9.43 -24.65 -13.99
N GLN A 405 10.42 -23.76 -14.07
CA GLN A 405 11.35 -23.53 -15.18
C GLN A 405 12.47 -24.60 -15.22
N PRO A 406 13.66 -24.35 -15.81
CA PRO A 406 14.04 -24.20 -17.23
C PRO A 406 15.06 -25.30 -17.63
N ARG A 407 15.56 -25.30 -18.88
CA ARG A 407 16.83 -25.87 -19.43
C ARG A 407 16.55 -26.25 -20.91
N THR A 408 17.42 -26.14 -21.90
CA THR A 408 18.84 -25.83 -22.05
C THR A 408 19.10 -25.63 -23.54
N HIS A 409 20.17 -24.90 -23.86
CA HIS A 409 20.81 -24.88 -25.18
C HIS A 409 20.98 -26.29 -25.77
N HIS A 410 20.63 -26.45 -27.05
CA HIS A 410 21.39 -27.30 -27.96
C HIS A 410 21.31 -26.74 -29.38
N GLU A 411 22.49 -26.48 -29.92
CA GLU A 411 22.75 -26.22 -31.34
C GLU A 411 22.26 -27.40 -32.19
N GLY A 412 21.78 -27.08 -33.39
CA GLY A 412 21.41 -28.08 -34.37
C GLY A 412 20.80 -27.45 -35.60
N ASN A 413 21.66 -27.06 -36.55
CA ASN A 413 21.33 -26.97 -37.97
C ASN A 413 20.38 -28.11 -38.37
N ILE A 414 19.35 -27.84 -39.17
CA ILE A 414 18.97 -28.71 -40.28
C ILE A 414 18.21 -27.91 -41.34
N GLN A 415 18.68 -28.16 -42.56
CA GLN A 415 18.27 -27.62 -43.83
C GLN A 415 16.85 -28.04 -44.24
N VAL A 416 16.23 -27.12 -44.95
CA VAL A 416 15.31 -27.26 -46.09
C VAL A 416 15.13 -28.71 -46.60
N PHE A 417 13.89 -29.21 -46.52
CA PHE A 417 13.17 -29.84 -47.64
C PHE A 417 11.67 -29.53 -47.53
#